data_AF-A0A1F5NJ18-F1
#
_entry.id   AF-A0A1F5NJ18-F1
#
_cell.length_a   1.000
_cell.length_b   1.000
_cell.length_c   1.000
_cell.angle_alpha   90.00
_cell.angle_beta   90.00
_cell.angle_gamma   90.00
#
_symmetry.space_group_name_H-M   'P 1'
#
loop_
_entity.id
_entity.type
_entity.pdbx_description
1 polymer ?
#
loop_
_entity_poly.entity_id
_entity_poly.type
_entity_poly.pdbx_seq_one_letter_code
_entity_poly.pdbx_strand_id
1 'polypeptide(L)'
;EGISDPRNTLIYEFLRLLEEIKPYAFVMENVPGLAKGIGKPIFLNILQRLRELGYYTVHGIVDTADYGVPQRRKRLVLLGTNDPKIRLTFPKQTNQDPNFIGRYLDSWNTVRGTIADLPSIRAGEKSENDKLHVSSNLAEINLKRMANTPHDGGGRLSWPEELILECHKKVNGYKDIYGRMKWDYPSPTITGGCVMISKGRFGHPEQDRAISLREAARLQTFPDSYIFAGNVGQIASQLGNAVPPLLAKRIADSLAQAIQESESFENLITKSREDVSMKGNFFQ
;
A
#
# COMPACT_ATOMS: atom_id res chain seq x y z
N GLU A 1 -22.35 11.75 -3.52
CA GLU A 1 -22.11 10.71 -2.49
C GLU A 1 -20.82 11.05 -1.76
N GLY A 2 -20.78 11.16 -0.43
CA GLY A 2 -19.48 11.40 0.24
C GLY A 2 -19.50 11.88 1.70
N ILE A 3 -20.52 12.60 2.16
CA ILE A 3 -20.56 13.10 3.55
C ILE A 3 -21.40 12.18 4.45
N SER A 4 -22.56 11.74 3.99
CA SER A 4 -23.50 10.87 4.74
C SER A 4 -23.18 9.37 4.65
N ASP A 5 -21.97 9.00 4.23
CA ASP A 5 -21.58 7.59 4.21
C ASP A 5 -21.34 7.11 5.66
N PRO A 6 -22.06 6.08 6.14
CA PRO A 6 -21.88 5.58 7.50
C PRO A 6 -20.45 5.08 7.75
N ARG A 7 -19.65 4.77 6.74
CA ARG A 7 -18.23 4.40 6.90
C ARG A 7 -17.37 5.57 7.35
N ASN A 8 -17.78 6.82 7.09
CA ASN A 8 -17.09 7.99 7.60
C ASN A 8 -17.17 8.08 9.13
N THR A 9 -18.02 7.30 9.80
CA THR A 9 -18.10 7.29 11.27
C THR A 9 -17.04 6.41 11.92
N LEU A 10 -16.49 5.42 11.20
CA LEU A 10 -15.48 4.49 11.73
C LEU A 10 -14.21 5.21 12.20
N ILE A 11 -13.93 6.39 11.65
CA ILE A 11 -12.80 7.20 12.08
C ILE A 11 -13.00 7.81 13.47
N TYR A 12 -14.25 8.09 13.85
CA TYR A 12 -14.59 8.53 15.19
C TYR A 12 -14.56 7.36 16.18
N GLU A 13 -14.88 6.13 15.74
CA GLU A 13 -14.65 4.93 16.56
C GLU A 13 -13.16 4.70 16.82
N PHE A 14 -12.30 4.95 15.83
CA PHE A 14 -10.85 4.92 16.07
C PHE A 14 -10.42 5.96 17.12
N LEU A 15 -10.95 7.18 17.07
CA LEU A 15 -10.69 8.20 18.10
C LEU A 15 -11.20 7.77 19.48
N ARG A 16 -12.39 7.19 19.56
CA ARG A 16 -12.95 6.65 20.82
C ARG A 16 -12.02 5.59 21.41
N LEU A 17 -11.52 4.67 20.58
CA LEU A 17 -10.54 3.67 21.03
C LEU A 17 -9.24 4.31 21.56
N LEU A 18 -8.75 5.37 20.93
CA LEU A 18 -7.56 6.08 21.42
C LEU A 18 -7.79 6.82 22.74
N GLU A 19 -9.00 7.32 22.97
CA GLU A 19 -9.42 7.98 24.21
C GLU A 19 -9.56 6.99 25.37
N GLU A 20 -10.11 5.80 25.10
CA GLU A 20 -10.33 4.74 26.10
C GLU A 20 -9.03 3.96 26.41
N ILE A 21 -8.31 3.52 25.38
CA ILE A 21 -7.12 2.67 25.54
C ILE A 21 -5.89 3.50 25.93
N LYS A 22 -5.82 4.76 25.47
CA LYS A 22 -4.66 5.65 25.63
C LYS A 22 -3.32 5.00 25.27
N PRO A 23 -3.18 4.38 24.09
CA PRO A 23 -1.95 3.70 23.71
C PRO A 23 -0.74 4.64 23.72
N TYR A 24 0.42 4.08 24.06
CA TYR A 24 1.70 4.80 24.03
C TYR A 24 2.03 5.40 22.65
N ALA A 25 1.72 4.63 21.59
CA ALA A 25 1.82 5.08 20.22
C ALA A 25 0.76 4.40 19.35
N PHE A 26 0.41 5.02 18.23
CA PHE A 26 -0.53 4.46 17.26
C PHE A 26 -0.09 4.75 15.81
N VAL A 27 -0.62 3.93 14.92
CA VAL A 27 -0.54 4.12 13.47
C VAL A 27 -1.95 4.10 12.92
N MET A 28 -2.27 5.04 12.04
CA MET A 28 -3.49 5.07 11.28
C MET A 28 -3.16 5.14 9.79
N GLU A 29 -3.76 4.26 9.00
CA GLU A 29 -3.67 4.25 7.54
C GLU A 29 -5.04 4.60 6.94
N ASN A 30 -5.03 5.34 5.83
CA ASN A 30 -6.24 5.59 5.04
C ASN A 30 -5.92 5.95 3.58
N VAL A 31 -6.95 6.12 2.76
CA VAL A 31 -6.82 6.63 1.40
C VAL A 31 -6.40 8.11 1.40
N PRO A 32 -5.66 8.57 0.36
CA PRO A 32 -5.23 9.97 0.26
C PRO A 32 -6.37 10.99 0.26
N GLY A 33 -7.57 10.57 -0.18
CA GLY A 33 -8.78 11.40 -0.21
C GLY A 33 -9.31 11.77 1.18
N LEU A 34 -8.82 11.17 2.27
CA LEU A 34 -9.14 11.66 3.61
C LEU A 34 -8.41 12.98 3.91
N ALA A 35 -7.13 13.09 3.53
CA ALA A 35 -6.35 14.32 3.72
C ALA A 35 -6.56 15.36 2.61
N LYS A 36 -7.31 15.03 1.54
CA LYS A 36 -7.51 15.86 0.35
C LYS A 36 -8.98 15.97 -0.02
N GLY A 37 -9.41 17.10 -0.57
CA GLY A 37 -10.79 17.26 -1.04
C GLY A 37 -11.82 17.17 0.09
N ILE A 38 -12.92 16.43 -0.15
CA ILE A 38 -14.10 16.39 0.72
C ILE A 38 -13.80 15.85 2.12
N GLY A 39 -12.82 14.95 2.27
CA GLY A 39 -12.45 14.38 3.58
C GLY A 39 -11.60 15.29 4.46
N LYS A 40 -11.00 16.35 3.88
CA LYS A 40 -10.02 17.20 4.58
C LYS A 40 -10.57 17.84 5.86
N PRO A 41 -11.82 18.37 5.91
CA PRO A 41 -12.38 18.91 7.15
C PRO A 41 -12.46 17.87 8.27
N ILE A 42 -12.84 16.63 7.93
CA ILE A 42 -12.91 15.50 8.88
C ILE A 42 -11.50 15.21 9.40
N PHE A 43 -10.50 15.15 8.52
CA PHE A 43 -9.11 14.90 8.92
C PHE A 43 -8.54 15.99 9.84
N LEU A 44 -8.83 17.27 9.57
CA LEU A 44 -8.40 18.37 10.45
C LEU A 44 -9.07 18.30 11.82
N ASN A 45 -10.36 17.92 11.88
CA ASN A 45 -11.04 17.69 13.15
C ASN A 45 -10.39 16.56 13.95
N ILE A 46 -9.99 15.47 13.29
CA ILE A 46 -9.28 14.35 13.94
C ILE A 46 -7.95 14.80 14.52
N LEU A 47 -7.14 15.55 13.77
CA LEU A 47 -5.87 16.07 14.28
C LEU A 47 -6.06 16.99 15.50
N GLN A 48 -7.13 17.79 15.50
CA GLN A 48 -7.48 18.63 16.63
C GLN A 48 -7.89 17.80 17.86
N ARG A 49 -8.76 16.80 17.69
CA ARG A 49 -9.17 15.88 18.77
C ARG A 49 -8.00 15.09 19.34
N LEU A 50 -7.09 14.61 18.49
CA LEU A 50 -5.87 13.92 18.92
C LEU A 50 -4.99 14.82 19.80
N ARG A 51 -4.85 16.09 19.42
CA ARG A 51 -4.12 17.09 20.23
C ARG A 51 -4.78 17.32 21.58
N GLU A 52 -6.11 17.44 21.63
CA GLU A 52 -6.88 17.58 22.87
C GLU A 52 -6.73 16.36 23.79
N LEU A 53 -6.59 15.16 23.20
CA LEU A 53 -6.29 13.92 23.92
C LEU A 53 -4.82 13.79 24.35
N GLY A 54 -3.97 14.78 24.05
CA GLY A 54 -2.55 14.80 24.43
C GLY A 54 -1.61 14.06 23.48
N TYR A 55 -2.05 13.74 22.26
CA TYR A 55 -1.20 13.11 21.26
C TYR A 55 -0.43 14.12 20.40
N TYR A 56 0.85 13.83 20.21
CA TYR A 56 1.72 14.42 19.20
C TYR A 56 1.66 13.56 17.95
N THR A 57 1.52 14.18 16.78
CA THR A 57 1.28 13.45 15.54
C THR A 57 2.12 13.96 14.37
N VAL A 58 2.47 13.06 13.47
CA VAL A 58 3.01 13.39 12.14
C VAL A 58 2.19 12.62 11.09
N HIS A 59 1.87 13.25 9.96
CA HIS A 59 1.19 12.56 8.86
C HIS A 59 1.76 12.90 7.47
N GLY A 60 1.47 12.04 6.49
CA GLY A 60 2.01 12.16 5.13
C GLY A 60 1.31 11.23 4.14
N ILE A 61 1.34 11.59 2.86
CA ILE A 61 0.89 10.71 1.79
C ILE A 61 2.13 10.03 1.19
N VAL A 62 2.15 8.70 1.26
CA VAL A 62 3.24 7.86 0.76
C VAL A 62 2.79 7.11 -0.49
N ASP A 63 3.65 7.01 -1.50
CA ASP A 63 3.49 6.05 -2.59
C ASP A 63 4.29 4.79 -2.25
N THR A 64 3.67 3.62 -2.25
CA THR A 64 4.32 2.40 -1.76
C THR A 64 5.55 2.01 -2.59
N ALA A 65 5.61 2.42 -3.86
CA ALA A 65 6.76 2.20 -4.72
C ALA A 65 8.03 2.87 -4.17
N ASP A 66 7.89 4.04 -3.54
CA ASP A 66 8.99 4.78 -2.92
C ASP A 66 9.60 4.06 -1.70
N TYR A 67 8.96 2.99 -1.24
CA TYR A 67 9.36 2.17 -0.08
C TYR A 67 9.67 0.72 -0.46
N GLY A 68 9.87 0.46 -1.76
CA GLY A 68 10.29 -0.85 -2.29
C GLY A 68 9.13 -1.82 -2.57
N VAL A 69 7.88 -1.41 -2.40
CA VAL A 69 6.75 -2.25 -2.84
C VAL A 69 6.66 -2.17 -4.38
N PRO A 70 6.58 -3.28 -5.13
CA PRO A 70 6.52 -3.28 -6.59
C PRO A 70 5.14 -2.86 -7.14
N GLN A 71 4.55 -1.81 -6.55
CA GLN A 71 3.20 -1.33 -6.78
C GLN A 71 3.12 0.19 -6.59
N ARG A 72 2.45 0.88 -7.50
CA ARG A 72 2.01 2.27 -7.31
C ARG A 72 0.73 2.28 -6.49
N ARG A 73 0.81 2.71 -5.24
CA ARG A 73 -0.35 2.82 -4.33
C ARG A 73 -0.11 3.96 -3.36
N LYS A 74 -0.93 5.00 -3.43
CA LYS A 74 -0.84 6.14 -2.50
C LYS A 74 -1.68 5.90 -1.27
N ARG A 75 -1.14 6.19 -0.09
CA ARG A 75 -1.82 6.09 1.21
C ARG A 75 -1.49 7.25 2.12
N LEU A 76 -2.49 7.71 2.87
CA LEU A 76 -2.31 8.58 4.00
C LEU A 76 -1.88 7.72 5.18
N VAL A 77 -0.77 8.08 5.80
CA VAL A 77 -0.30 7.49 7.04
C VAL A 77 -0.26 8.60 8.08
N LEU A 78 -0.71 8.30 9.29
CA LEU A 78 -0.68 9.17 10.46
C LEU A 78 -0.08 8.36 11.61
N LEU A 79 0.98 8.89 12.20
CA LEU A 79 1.61 8.34 13.41
C LEU A 79 1.29 9.27 14.57
N GLY A 80 1.08 8.71 15.75
CA GLY A 80 0.93 9.50 16.96
C GLY A 80 1.48 8.82 18.21
N THR A 81 1.82 9.63 19.21
CA THR A 81 2.30 9.20 20.53
C THR A 81 1.82 10.19 21.59
N ASN A 82 1.55 9.70 22.80
CA ASN A 82 1.22 10.55 23.94
C ASN A 82 2.46 10.94 24.77
N ASP A 83 3.66 10.53 24.34
CA ASP A 83 4.92 10.89 24.98
C ASP A 83 5.54 12.13 24.29
N PRO A 84 5.61 13.29 24.97
CA PRO A 84 6.19 14.50 24.40
C PRO A 84 7.70 14.39 24.08
N LYS A 85 8.38 13.36 24.60
CA LYS A 85 9.82 13.16 24.38
C LYS A 85 10.09 12.48 23.03
N ILE A 86 9.13 11.71 22.51
CA ILE A 86 9.28 11.03 21.23
C ILE A 86 9.11 12.03 20.07
N ARG A 87 10.15 12.12 19.24
CA ARG A 87 10.10 12.87 17.99
C ARG A 87 9.73 11.95 16.84
N LEU A 88 8.45 11.91 16.51
CA LEU A 88 7.97 11.12 15.38
C LEU A 88 8.56 11.62 14.06
N THR A 89 9.07 10.68 13.26
CA THR A 89 9.52 10.94 11.88
C THR A 89 8.77 10.04 10.92
N PHE A 90 8.66 10.48 9.66
CA PHE A 90 8.19 9.62 8.59
C PHE A 90 9.28 8.63 8.17
N PRO A 91 8.92 7.39 7.76
CA PRO A 91 9.88 6.47 7.19
C PRO A 91 10.62 7.16 6.04
N LYS A 92 11.95 7.01 6.03
CA LYS A 92 12.77 7.52 4.94
C LYS A 92 12.46 6.75 3.67
N GLN A 93 12.35 7.49 2.57
CA GLN A 93 12.19 6.91 1.24
C GLN A 93 13.39 6.02 0.90
N THR A 94 13.14 4.81 0.38
CA THR A 94 14.19 3.84 0.03
C THR A 94 14.36 3.67 -1.48
N ASN A 95 13.30 3.92 -2.25
CA ASN A 95 13.29 3.72 -3.70
C ASN A 95 12.73 4.94 -4.43
N GLN A 96 12.96 5.04 -5.74
CA GLN A 96 12.50 6.15 -6.56
C GLN A 96 12.16 5.77 -8.00
N ASP A 97 11.47 6.69 -8.70
CA ASP A 97 11.23 6.57 -10.13
C ASP A 97 12.58 6.47 -10.86
N PRO A 98 12.81 5.44 -11.69
CA PRO A 98 14.07 5.32 -12.44
C PRO A 98 14.34 6.50 -13.37
N ASN A 99 13.32 7.28 -13.75
CA ASN A 99 13.47 8.48 -14.57
C ASN A 99 13.80 9.74 -13.76
N PHE A 100 13.77 9.67 -12.43
CA PHE A 100 14.08 10.81 -11.57
C PHE A 100 15.60 10.91 -11.35
N ILE A 101 16.20 12.00 -11.82
CA ILE A 101 17.63 12.30 -11.63
C ILE A 101 17.77 13.18 -10.38
N GLY A 102 18.60 12.77 -9.41
CA GLY A 102 18.99 13.66 -8.30
C GLY A 102 18.98 13.05 -6.89
N ARG A 103 18.77 11.74 -6.74
CA ARG A 103 18.85 11.04 -5.46
C ARG A 103 19.57 9.69 -5.62
N TYR A 104 20.37 9.32 -4.64
CA TYR A 104 21.09 8.03 -4.56
C TYR A 104 20.22 6.98 -3.86
N LEU A 105 19.04 6.71 -4.42
CA LEU A 105 18.11 5.69 -3.92
C LEU A 105 17.95 4.57 -4.96
N ASP A 106 17.52 3.40 -4.49
CA ASP A 106 17.26 2.27 -5.37
C ASP A 106 16.14 2.61 -6.37
N SER A 107 16.19 2.05 -7.56
CA SER A 107 15.06 2.16 -8.49
C SER A 107 13.85 1.42 -7.94
N TRP A 108 12.65 1.82 -8.35
CA TRP A 108 11.43 1.09 -7.98
C TRP A 108 11.50 -0.38 -8.40
N ASN A 109 11.02 -1.26 -7.52
CA ASN A 109 10.84 -2.66 -7.82
C ASN A 109 9.75 -2.86 -8.88
N THR A 110 9.96 -3.83 -9.76
CA THR A 110 9.15 -4.00 -10.98
C THR A 110 8.29 -5.25 -10.92
N VAL A 111 7.27 -5.33 -11.78
CA VAL A 111 6.48 -6.56 -11.97
C VAL A 111 7.41 -7.73 -12.33
N ARG A 112 8.39 -7.52 -13.22
CA ARG A 112 9.36 -8.55 -13.63
C ARG A 112 10.11 -9.13 -12.44
N GLY A 113 10.69 -8.27 -11.59
CA GLY A 113 11.42 -8.70 -10.40
C GLY A 113 10.56 -9.39 -9.34
N THR A 114 9.23 -9.40 -9.50
CA THR A 114 8.29 -9.90 -8.49
C THR A 114 7.60 -11.20 -8.90
N ILE A 115 7.29 -11.37 -10.19
CA ILE A 115 6.43 -12.49 -10.65
C ILE A 115 7.00 -13.29 -11.82
N ALA A 116 8.13 -12.90 -12.42
CA ALA A 116 8.64 -13.55 -13.63
C ALA A 116 9.14 -14.99 -13.41
N ASP A 117 9.42 -15.37 -12.16
CA ASP A 117 9.82 -16.72 -11.76
C ASP A 117 8.65 -17.70 -11.62
N LEU A 118 7.40 -17.21 -11.60
CA LEU A 118 6.23 -18.07 -11.46
C LEU A 118 5.99 -18.88 -12.75
N PRO A 119 5.57 -20.16 -12.62
CA PRO A 119 5.26 -20.98 -13.78
C PRO A 119 4.11 -20.37 -14.59
N SER A 120 4.10 -20.61 -15.90
CA SER A 120 3.00 -20.15 -16.74
C SER A 120 1.71 -20.91 -16.43
N ILE A 121 0.59 -20.20 -16.42
CA ILE A 121 -0.76 -20.78 -16.31
C ILE A 121 -1.69 -20.09 -17.32
N ARG A 122 -2.69 -20.82 -17.82
CA ARG A 122 -3.73 -20.29 -18.70
C ARG A 122 -4.89 -19.68 -17.91
N ALA A 123 -5.76 -18.94 -18.59
CA ALA A 123 -7.03 -18.51 -18.00
C ALA A 123 -7.83 -19.72 -17.53
N GLY A 124 -8.34 -19.68 -16.29
CA GLY A 124 -9.06 -20.79 -15.66
C GLY A 124 -8.18 -21.91 -15.11
N GLU A 125 -6.86 -21.83 -15.29
CA GLU A 125 -5.92 -22.84 -14.80
C GLU A 125 -5.46 -22.53 -13.36
N LYS A 126 -5.02 -23.58 -12.68
CA LYS A 126 -4.41 -23.54 -11.34
C LYS A 126 -3.06 -24.24 -11.39
N SER A 127 -2.09 -23.70 -10.68
CA SER A 127 -0.82 -24.38 -10.45
C SER A 127 -1.02 -25.63 -9.59
N GLU A 128 -0.24 -26.66 -9.87
CA GLU A 128 -0.19 -27.89 -9.05
C GLU A 128 0.52 -27.64 -7.71
N ASN A 129 1.50 -26.75 -7.70
CA ASN A 129 2.42 -26.56 -6.57
C ASN A 129 2.04 -25.37 -5.67
N ASP A 130 1.18 -24.47 -6.16
CA ASP A 130 0.80 -23.27 -5.43
C ASP A 130 -0.70 -22.98 -5.51
N LYS A 131 -1.37 -23.17 -4.37
CA LYS A 131 -2.83 -23.00 -4.23
C LYS A 131 -3.31 -21.57 -4.53
N LEU A 132 -2.43 -20.56 -4.41
CA LEU A 132 -2.77 -19.17 -4.75
C LEU A 132 -2.45 -18.84 -6.21
N HIS A 133 -1.64 -19.65 -6.89
CA HIS A 133 -1.35 -19.41 -8.30
C HIS A 133 -2.45 -20.00 -9.18
N VAL A 134 -3.61 -19.34 -9.11
CA VAL A 134 -4.83 -19.67 -9.85
C VAL A 134 -5.32 -18.46 -10.62
N SER A 135 -5.75 -18.67 -11.86
CA SER A 135 -6.32 -17.62 -12.70
C SER A 135 -7.82 -17.81 -12.91
N SER A 136 -8.57 -16.71 -12.92
CA SER A 136 -10.00 -16.72 -13.27
C SER A 136 -10.20 -17.21 -14.71
N ASN A 137 -11.27 -17.98 -14.94
CA ASN A 137 -11.67 -18.32 -16.30
C ASN A 137 -12.09 -17.07 -17.08
N LEU A 138 -11.85 -17.06 -18.38
CA LEU A 138 -12.26 -15.97 -19.27
C LEU A 138 -13.25 -16.49 -20.31
N ALA A 139 -14.33 -15.73 -20.53
CA ALA A 139 -15.23 -15.97 -21.66
C ALA A 139 -14.46 -15.81 -22.99
N GLU A 140 -14.93 -16.47 -24.05
CA GLU A 140 -14.26 -16.48 -25.36
C GLU A 140 -13.98 -15.08 -25.90
N ILE A 141 -14.93 -14.15 -25.76
CA ILE A 141 -14.75 -12.75 -26.18
C ILE A 141 -13.61 -12.06 -25.40
N ASN A 142 -13.43 -12.40 -24.13
CA ASN A 142 -12.37 -11.84 -23.30
C ASN A 142 -11.01 -12.47 -23.60
N LEU A 143 -10.96 -13.74 -24.02
CA LEU A 143 -9.75 -14.35 -24.56
C LEU A 143 -9.32 -13.66 -25.86
N LYS A 144 -10.26 -13.42 -26.79
CA LYS A 144 -10.01 -12.67 -28.03
C LYS A 144 -9.49 -11.26 -27.74
N ARG A 145 -10.08 -10.58 -26.75
CA ARG A 145 -9.61 -9.27 -26.27
C ARG A 145 -8.18 -9.32 -25.76
N MET A 146 -7.84 -10.29 -24.90
CA MET A 146 -6.48 -10.43 -24.38
C MET A 146 -5.47 -10.72 -25.49
N ALA A 147 -5.79 -11.61 -26.42
CA ALA A 147 -4.94 -11.90 -27.58
C ALA A 147 -4.69 -10.67 -28.47
N ASN A 148 -5.64 -9.73 -28.52
CA ASN A 148 -5.49 -8.44 -29.23
C ASN A 148 -4.94 -7.31 -28.35
N THR A 149 -4.71 -7.53 -27.06
CA THR A 149 -4.05 -6.57 -26.19
C THR A 149 -2.53 -6.76 -26.30
N PRO A 150 -1.78 -5.78 -26.84
CA PRO A 150 -0.33 -5.91 -26.99
C PRO A 150 0.35 -6.28 -25.68
N HIS A 151 1.34 -7.17 -25.75
CA HIS A 151 2.14 -7.56 -24.59
C HIS A 151 2.87 -6.36 -23.98
N ASP A 152 3.25 -6.50 -22.70
CA ASP A 152 4.06 -5.54 -21.96
C ASP A 152 3.47 -4.10 -21.89
N GLY A 153 2.29 -3.98 -21.29
CA GLY A 153 1.67 -2.67 -21.04
C GLY A 153 0.61 -2.24 -22.07
N GLY A 154 0.30 -3.06 -23.06
CA GLY A 154 -0.79 -2.77 -24.01
C GLY A 154 -2.16 -2.65 -23.35
N GLY A 155 -3.11 -2.08 -24.08
CA GLY A 155 -4.48 -1.88 -23.62
C GLY A 155 -5.48 -1.84 -24.77
N ARG A 156 -6.75 -1.65 -24.42
CA ARG A 156 -7.89 -1.73 -25.34
C ARG A 156 -7.89 -0.76 -26.53
N LEU A 157 -7.02 0.26 -26.51
CA LEU A 157 -6.92 1.24 -27.59
C LEU A 157 -6.30 0.66 -28.87
N SER A 158 -5.67 -0.51 -28.78
CA SER A 158 -5.09 -1.23 -29.91
C SER A 158 -6.06 -2.26 -30.51
N TRP A 159 -7.27 -2.39 -29.96
CA TRP A 159 -8.23 -3.41 -30.41
C TRP A 159 -8.96 -3.01 -31.70
N PRO A 160 -9.33 -3.99 -32.54
CA PRO A 160 -10.38 -3.82 -33.53
C PRO A 160 -11.70 -3.33 -32.91
N GLU A 161 -12.47 -2.55 -33.67
CA GLU A 161 -13.69 -1.87 -33.22
C GLU A 161 -14.75 -2.85 -32.67
N GLU A 162 -14.81 -4.06 -33.21
CA GLU A 162 -15.72 -5.14 -32.79
C GLU A 162 -15.41 -5.69 -31.39
N LEU A 163 -14.20 -5.50 -30.87
CA LEU A 163 -13.83 -5.94 -29.52
C LEU A 163 -14.08 -4.85 -28.47
N ILE A 164 -14.25 -3.60 -28.89
CA ILE A 164 -14.49 -2.45 -28.02
C ILE A 164 -15.93 -2.50 -27.47
N LEU A 165 -16.06 -2.39 -26.15
CA LEU A 165 -17.37 -2.34 -25.49
C LEU A 165 -18.11 -1.06 -25.86
N GLU A 166 -19.42 -1.15 -26.10
CA GLU A 166 -20.29 -0.01 -26.42
C GLU A 166 -20.22 1.13 -25.39
N CYS A 167 -20.12 0.82 -24.10
CA CYS A 167 -19.96 1.83 -23.04
C CYS A 167 -18.63 2.61 -23.16
N HIS A 168 -17.58 2.00 -23.71
CA HIS A 168 -16.27 2.63 -23.89
C HIS A 168 -16.15 3.43 -25.19
N LYS A 169 -17.08 3.25 -26.14
CA LYS A 169 -17.19 4.09 -27.35
C LYS A 169 -17.73 5.48 -27.01
N LYS A 170 -18.57 5.55 -25.96
CA LYS A 170 -19.31 6.76 -25.56
C LYS A 170 -18.58 7.60 -24.50
N VAL A 171 -17.49 7.10 -23.92
CA VAL A 171 -16.79 7.75 -22.81
C VAL A 171 -15.28 7.77 -23.06
N ASN A 172 -14.68 8.98 -23.03
CA ASN A 172 -13.23 9.15 -23.07
C ASN A 172 -12.60 8.95 -21.68
N GLY A 173 -12.62 7.71 -21.18
CA GLY A 173 -12.14 7.36 -19.84
C GLY A 173 -11.78 5.87 -19.70
N TYR A 174 -11.37 5.46 -18.50
CA TYR A 174 -11.14 4.05 -18.16
C TYR A 174 -10.15 3.33 -19.09
N LYS A 175 -9.10 4.04 -19.52
CA LYS A 175 -8.11 3.55 -20.50
C LYS A 175 -7.29 2.35 -19.98
N ASP A 176 -7.22 2.19 -18.67
CA ASP A 176 -6.50 1.08 -18.02
C ASP A 176 -7.29 -0.22 -17.95
N ILE A 177 -8.62 -0.20 -18.14
CA ILE A 177 -9.43 -1.42 -18.09
C ILE A 177 -9.06 -2.33 -19.26
N TYR A 178 -8.94 -3.63 -18.98
CA TYR A 178 -8.44 -4.67 -19.90
C TYR A 178 -6.97 -4.51 -20.29
N GLY A 179 -6.23 -3.61 -19.63
CA GLY A 179 -4.80 -3.43 -19.88
C GLY A 179 -3.94 -4.54 -19.29
N ARG A 180 -2.81 -4.81 -19.94
CA ARG A 180 -1.71 -5.61 -19.37
C ARG A 180 -0.82 -4.75 -18.49
N MET A 181 -0.28 -5.37 -17.45
CA MET A 181 0.83 -4.76 -16.70
C MET A 181 2.08 -4.67 -17.58
N LYS A 182 3.01 -3.80 -17.20
CA LYS A 182 4.33 -3.66 -17.82
C LYS A 182 5.36 -4.36 -16.95
N TRP A 183 6.24 -5.15 -17.55
CA TRP A 183 7.27 -5.92 -16.87
C TRP A 183 8.21 -5.01 -16.08
N ASP A 184 8.77 -3.99 -16.75
CA ASP A 184 9.82 -3.12 -16.19
C ASP A 184 9.23 -1.84 -15.59
N TYR A 185 8.11 -1.99 -14.88
CA TYR A 185 7.46 -0.93 -14.11
C TYR A 185 6.75 -1.53 -12.89
N PRO A 186 6.47 -0.76 -11.83
CA PRO A 186 5.64 -1.25 -10.73
C PRO A 186 4.20 -1.54 -11.19
N SER A 187 3.50 -2.44 -10.52
CA SER A 187 2.09 -2.72 -10.83
C SER A 187 1.19 -1.51 -10.53
N PRO A 188 0.00 -1.42 -11.15
CA PRO A 188 -1.05 -0.54 -10.62
C PRO A 188 -1.48 -1.00 -9.22
N THR A 189 -2.26 -0.16 -8.55
CA THR A 189 -2.83 -0.49 -7.23
C THR A 189 -3.59 -1.81 -7.29
N ILE A 190 -3.19 -2.79 -6.48
CA ILE A 190 -3.90 -4.05 -6.31
C ILE A 190 -5.19 -3.77 -5.55
N THR A 191 -6.32 -4.06 -6.19
CA THR A 191 -7.67 -3.85 -5.62
C THR A 191 -8.37 -5.18 -5.37
N GLY A 192 -9.55 -5.15 -4.73
CA GLY A 192 -10.36 -6.36 -4.55
C GLY A 192 -10.80 -7.03 -5.85
N GLY A 193 -10.69 -6.32 -6.99
CA GLY A 193 -10.98 -6.83 -8.33
C GLY A 193 -9.73 -7.25 -9.12
N CYS A 194 -8.56 -7.38 -8.48
CA CYS A 194 -7.27 -7.59 -9.16
C CYS A 194 -7.16 -8.88 -9.98
N VAL A 195 -8.07 -9.84 -9.80
CA VAL A 195 -8.13 -11.08 -10.60
C VAL A 195 -9.10 -10.99 -11.79
N MET A 196 -9.55 -9.78 -12.14
CA MET A 196 -10.48 -9.52 -13.24
C MET A 196 -9.91 -8.46 -14.19
N ILE A 197 -9.71 -8.83 -15.45
CA ILE A 197 -9.22 -7.90 -16.49
C ILE A 197 -10.17 -6.71 -16.73
N SER A 198 -11.45 -6.84 -16.41
CA SER A 198 -12.46 -5.79 -16.58
C SER A 198 -12.50 -4.75 -15.45
N LYS A 199 -11.65 -4.90 -14.41
CA LYS A 199 -11.64 -3.99 -13.25
C LYS A 199 -10.38 -3.13 -13.14
N GLY A 200 -9.51 -3.17 -14.15
CA GLY A 200 -8.29 -2.37 -14.21
C GLY A 200 -7.23 -3.01 -15.09
N ARG A 201 -6.01 -2.51 -14.96
CA ARG A 201 -4.83 -3.01 -15.67
C ARG A 201 -4.26 -4.25 -14.97
N PHE A 202 -5.04 -5.32 -15.00
CA PHE A 202 -4.74 -6.56 -14.28
C PHE A 202 -4.42 -7.74 -15.21
N GLY A 203 -4.24 -7.51 -16.51
CA GLY A 203 -3.74 -8.53 -17.42
C GLY A 203 -2.27 -8.88 -17.11
N HIS A 204 -1.93 -10.16 -17.15
CA HIS A 204 -0.53 -10.60 -17.10
C HIS A 204 0.26 -9.93 -18.25
N PRO A 205 1.51 -9.50 -18.06
CA PRO A 205 2.27 -8.81 -19.11
C PRO A 205 2.37 -9.58 -20.43
N GLU A 206 2.33 -10.90 -20.39
CA GLU A 206 2.53 -11.78 -21.56
C GLU A 206 1.48 -12.87 -21.76
N GLN A 207 0.78 -13.30 -20.70
CA GLN A 207 -0.11 -14.48 -20.76
C GLN A 207 -1.56 -14.00 -20.94
N ASP A 208 -2.40 -14.69 -21.71
CA ASP A 208 -3.78 -14.29 -22.01
C ASP A 208 -4.76 -14.51 -20.84
N ARG A 209 -4.47 -13.88 -19.70
CA ARG A 209 -5.20 -14.02 -18.45
C ARG A 209 -5.07 -12.78 -17.56
N ALA A 210 -5.91 -12.70 -16.53
CA ALA A 210 -5.65 -11.83 -15.40
C ALA A 210 -4.47 -12.35 -14.57
N ILE A 211 -3.89 -11.47 -13.75
CA ILE A 211 -2.99 -11.91 -12.68
C ILE A 211 -3.71 -12.85 -11.71
N SER A 212 -2.97 -13.80 -11.16
CA SER A 212 -3.37 -14.77 -10.16
C SER A 212 -3.36 -14.15 -8.76
N LEU A 213 -3.92 -14.87 -7.78
CA LEU A 213 -3.85 -14.44 -6.37
C LEU A 213 -2.41 -14.43 -5.86
N ARG A 214 -1.57 -15.39 -6.26
CA ARG A 214 -0.13 -15.41 -5.91
C ARG A 214 0.60 -14.18 -6.40
N GLU A 215 0.39 -13.83 -7.68
CA GLU A 215 1.01 -12.64 -8.27
C GLU A 215 0.55 -11.37 -7.55
N ALA A 216 -0.76 -11.24 -7.28
CA ALA A 216 -1.29 -10.13 -6.50
C ALA A 216 -0.73 -10.07 -5.07
N ALA A 217 -0.54 -11.22 -4.41
CA ALA A 217 0.07 -11.31 -3.08
C ALA A 217 1.54 -10.85 -3.08
N ARG A 218 2.35 -11.33 -4.02
CA ARG A 218 3.75 -10.90 -4.16
C ARG A 218 3.87 -9.43 -4.52
N LEU A 219 3.00 -8.90 -5.40
CA LEU A 219 2.93 -7.47 -5.72
C LEU A 219 2.51 -6.59 -4.53
N GLN A 220 1.77 -7.17 -3.59
CA GLN A 220 1.48 -6.57 -2.28
C GLN A 220 2.57 -6.88 -1.24
N THR A 221 3.70 -7.50 -1.59
CA THR A 221 4.81 -7.89 -0.70
C THR A 221 4.44 -8.87 0.42
N PHE A 222 3.39 -9.67 0.23
CA PHE A 222 3.15 -10.80 1.12
C PHE A 222 4.21 -11.89 0.89
N PRO A 223 4.74 -12.50 1.96
CA PRO A 223 5.63 -13.66 1.82
C PRO A 223 4.85 -14.84 1.25
N ASP A 224 5.54 -15.73 0.54
CA ASP A 224 4.85 -16.83 -0.13
C ASP A 224 4.17 -17.81 0.84
N SER A 225 4.69 -17.88 2.07
CA SER A 225 4.15 -18.65 3.19
C SER A 225 2.90 -18.06 3.83
N TYR A 226 2.47 -16.84 3.46
CA TYR A 226 1.29 -16.22 4.05
C TYR A 226 0.02 -16.99 3.68
N ILE A 227 -0.81 -17.28 4.68
CA ILE A 227 -2.02 -18.07 4.52
C ILE A 227 -3.22 -17.13 4.43
N PHE A 228 -3.93 -17.18 3.30
CA PHE A 228 -5.21 -16.49 3.12
C PHE A 228 -6.37 -17.46 3.32
N ALA A 229 -7.48 -16.95 3.86
CA ALA A 229 -8.69 -17.74 4.09
C ALA A 229 -9.82 -17.32 3.15
N GLY A 230 -10.64 -18.29 2.74
CA GLY A 230 -11.84 -18.05 1.91
C GLY A 230 -11.66 -18.39 0.43
N ASN A 231 -12.67 -18.03 -0.36
CA ASN A 231 -12.67 -18.24 -1.81
C ASN A 231 -11.85 -17.18 -2.55
N VAL A 232 -11.64 -17.37 -3.86
CA VAL A 232 -10.84 -16.48 -4.72
C VAL A 232 -11.24 -15.01 -4.59
N GLY A 233 -12.55 -14.72 -4.59
CA GLY A 233 -13.04 -13.34 -4.45
C GLY A 233 -12.74 -12.74 -3.07
N GLN A 234 -12.93 -13.52 -2.01
CA GLN A 234 -12.62 -13.10 -0.64
C GLN A 234 -11.12 -12.85 -0.44
N ILE A 235 -10.26 -13.69 -1.03
CA ILE A 235 -8.80 -13.51 -0.97
C ILE A 235 -8.39 -12.28 -1.78
N ALA A 236 -8.95 -12.08 -2.98
CA ALA A 236 -8.70 -10.87 -3.77
C ALA A 236 -9.10 -9.59 -3.00
N SER A 237 -10.23 -9.61 -2.30
CA SER A 237 -10.66 -8.53 -1.40
C SER A 237 -9.68 -8.28 -0.25
N GLN A 238 -9.21 -9.33 0.42
CA GLN A 238 -8.18 -9.21 1.47
C GLN A 238 -6.91 -8.55 0.92
N LEU A 239 -6.42 -9.04 -0.22
CA LEU A 239 -5.25 -8.48 -0.91
C LEU A 239 -5.46 -7.01 -1.28
N GLY A 240 -6.62 -6.66 -1.83
CA GLY A 240 -6.92 -5.29 -2.24
C GLY A 240 -7.02 -4.29 -1.08
N ASN A 241 -7.52 -4.74 0.06
CA ASN A 241 -7.73 -3.92 1.26
C ASN A 241 -6.48 -3.83 2.14
N ALA A 242 -5.56 -4.80 2.03
CA ALA A 242 -4.35 -4.82 2.83
C ALA A 242 -3.44 -3.60 2.60
N VAL A 243 -2.73 -3.24 3.67
CA VAL A 243 -1.48 -2.48 3.61
C VAL A 243 -0.37 -3.47 3.24
N PRO A 244 0.49 -3.18 2.23
CA PRO A 244 1.59 -4.07 1.90
C PRO A 244 2.49 -4.34 3.12
N PRO A 245 2.84 -5.60 3.45
CA PRO A 245 3.67 -5.91 4.61
C PRO A 245 5.01 -5.17 4.64
N LEU A 246 5.66 -4.97 3.49
CA LEU A 246 6.89 -4.21 3.43
C LEU A 246 6.69 -2.74 3.86
N LEU A 247 5.61 -2.09 3.41
CA LEU A 247 5.31 -0.72 3.85
C LEU A 247 5.00 -0.69 5.35
N ALA A 248 4.19 -1.63 5.85
CA ALA A 248 3.86 -1.73 7.26
C ALA A 248 5.14 -1.89 8.11
N LYS A 249 6.09 -2.70 7.65
CA LYS A 249 7.41 -2.84 8.28
C LYS A 249 8.18 -1.52 8.29
N ARG A 250 8.25 -0.79 7.17
CA ARG A 250 8.94 0.52 7.13
C ARG A 250 8.36 1.53 8.12
N ILE A 251 7.03 1.56 8.25
CA ILE A 251 6.34 2.42 9.21
C ILE A 251 6.67 1.99 10.64
N ALA A 252 6.60 0.70 10.94
CA ALA A 252 6.91 0.15 12.25
C ALA A 252 8.38 0.40 12.66
N ASP A 253 9.33 0.18 11.74
CA ASP A 253 10.76 0.44 11.96
C ASP A 253 10.99 1.93 12.30
N SER A 254 10.33 2.85 11.57
CA SER A 254 10.43 4.30 11.81
C SER A 254 9.88 4.70 13.18
N LEU A 255 8.76 4.11 13.59
CA LEU A 255 8.16 4.37 14.90
C LEU A 255 9.02 3.78 16.03
N ALA A 256 9.51 2.54 15.88
CA ALA A 256 10.38 1.90 16.84
C ALA A 256 11.69 2.68 17.03
N GLN A 257 12.29 3.17 15.94
CA GLN A 257 13.48 4.01 16.01
C GLN A 257 13.22 5.29 16.80
N ALA A 258 12.10 5.99 16.55
CA ALA A 258 11.76 7.21 17.27
C ALA A 258 11.58 6.97 18.79
N ILE A 259 11.02 5.82 19.18
CA ILE A 259 10.87 5.41 20.58
C ILE A 259 12.25 5.16 21.21
N GLN A 260 13.11 4.38 20.55
CA GLN A 260 14.45 4.03 21.05
C GLN A 260 15.38 5.24 21.19
N GLU A 261 15.31 6.20 20.26
CA GLU A 261 16.09 7.44 20.32
C GLU A 261 15.71 8.29 21.54
N SER A 262 14.43 8.32 21.91
CA SER A 262 13.93 9.00 23.11
C SER A 262 14.49 8.37 24.39
N GLU A 263 14.41 7.04 24.52
CA GLU A 263 14.93 6.30 25.68
C GLU A 263 16.45 6.45 25.84
N SER A 264 17.18 6.42 24.72
CA SER A 264 18.64 6.57 24.71
C SER A 264 19.06 7.96 25.20
N PHE A 265 18.34 9.00 24.78
CA PHE A 265 18.61 10.38 25.20
C PHE A 265 18.36 10.58 26.70
N GLU A 266 17.27 10.02 27.23
CA GLU A 266 16.99 10.02 28.67
C GLU A 266 18.10 9.35 29.48
N ASN A 267 18.56 8.18 29.03
CA ASN A 267 19.65 7.45 29.70
C ASN A 267 20.97 8.24 29.72
N LEU A 268 21.30 8.98 28.65
CA LEU A 268 22.46 9.88 28.62
C LEU A 268 22.32 11.03 29.63
N ILE A 269 21.13 11.64 29.72
CA ILE A 269 20.88 12.73 30.67
C ILE A 269 20.99 12.22 32.12
N THR A 270 20.43 11.06 32.43
CA THR A 270 20.50 10.48 33.78
C THR A 270 21.94 10.19 34.19
N LYS A 271 22.73 9.53 33.31
CA LYS A 271 24.15 9.27 33.56
C LYS A 271 24.97 10.55 33.76
N SER A 272 24.74 11.57 32.92
CA SER A 272 25.46 12.84 33.08
C SER A 272 25.12 13.58 34.38
N ARG A 273 23.88 13.46 34.88
CA ARG A 273 23.49 14.00 36.20
C ARG A 273 24.14 13.24 37.35
N GLU A 274 24.22 11.92 37.27
CA GLU A 274 24.92 11.08 38.26
C GLU A 274 26.42 11.40 38.31
N ASP A 275 27.07 11.55 37.15
CA ASP A 275 28.49 11.90 37.06
C ASP A 275 28.80 13.30 37.64
N VAL A 276 27.91 14.27 37.44
CA VAL A 276 28.03 15.61 38.04
C VAL A 276 27.81 15.57 39.55
N SER A 277 26.86 14.76 40.03
CA SER A 277 26.61 14.57 41.46
C SER A 277 27.79 13.89 42.17
N MET A 278 28.43 12.89 41.55
CA MET A 278 29.64 12.26 42.11
C MET A 278 30.82 13.22 42.16
N LYS A 279 31.01 14.08 41.14
CA LYS A 279 32.08 15.09 41.15
C LYS A 279 31.85 16.21 42.16
N GLY A 280 30.59 16.53 42.48
CA GLY A 280 30.24 17.51 43.52
C GLY A 280 30.60 17.07 44.95
N ASN A 281 30.63 15.75 45.21
CA ASN A 281 30.99 15.20 46.53
C ASN A 281 32.49 15.05 46.77
N PHE A 282 33.34 15.34 45.78
CA PHE A 282 34.82 15.33 45.93
C PHE A 282 35.41 16.69 46.32
N PHE A 283 34.58 17.73 46.46
CA PHE A 283 35.00 19.09 46.83
C PHE A 283 34.42 19.58 48.18
N GLN A 284 33.98 18.66 49.05
CA GLN A 284 33.64 18.96 50.45
C GLN A 284 34.65 18.34 51.42
#